data_AF-A0AAE1TAX0-F1
#
_entry.id   AF-A0AAE1TAX0-F1
#
_cell.length_a   1.000
_cell.length_b   1.000
_cell.length_c   1.000
_cell.angle_alpha   90.00
_cell.angle_beta   90.00
_cell.angle_gamma   90.00
#
_symmetry.space_group_name_H-M   'P 1'
#
loop_
_entity.id
_entity.type
_entity.pdbx_description
1 polymer ?
#
loop_
_entity_poly.entity_id
_entity_poly.type
_entity_poly.pdbx_seq_one_letter_code
_entity_poly.pdbx_strand_id
1 'polypeptide(L)'
;MPKKITIKVEVCNEKGRIKAMKIASGRPGVHSVAMGGDGRDQLVVMGEGVDSVKLTNVLRKKLGHATIVSVRDVKKNKCKEGEDNDNESSPEYCRYYYSPYPPTPHYQQVVYDPQPDNSCSIL
;
A
#
# COMPACT_ATOMS: atom_id res chain seq x y z
N MET A 1 18.76 -0.11 -12.90
CA MET A 1 18.43 -1.51 -13.22
C MET A 1 17.13 -1.88 -12.53
N PRO A 2 16.17 -2.51 -13.22
CA PRO A 2 14.93 -2.97 -12.59
C PRO A 2 15.20 -4.17 -11.68
N LYS A 3 14.45 -4.27 -10.58
CA LYS A 3 14.58 -5.29 -9.54
C LYS A 3 13.24 -5.95 -9.28
N LYS A 4 13.28 -7.25 -8.96
CA LYS A 4 12.18 -8.04 -8.39
C LYS A 4 12.49 -8.28 -6.92
N ILE A 5 11.64 -7.76 -6.05
CA ILE A 5 11.76 -7.83 -4.59
C ILE A 5 10.60 -8.67 -4.08
N THR A 6 10.88 -9.71 -3.30
CA THR A 6 9.87 -10.53 -2.62
C THR A 6 9.99 -10.32 -1.12
N ILE A 7 8.89 -9.91 -0.49
CA ILE A 7 8.80 -9.65 0.95
C ILE A 7 7.68 -10.53 1.51
N LYS A 8 8.00 -11.40 2.47
CA LYS A 8 6.99 -12.10 3.25
C LYS A 8 6.37 -11.13 4.25
N VAL A 9 5.05 -11.03 4.30
CA VAL A 9 4.32 -10.15 5.22
C VAL A 9 3.30 -11.00 5.96
N GLU A 10 3.29 -10.90 7.29
CA GLU A 10 2.33 -11.59 8.12
C GLU A 10 1.02 -10.79 8.18
N VAL A 11 0.04 -11.17 7.36
CA VAL A 11 -1.27 -10.51 7.28
C VAL A 11 -2.38 -11.55 7.29
N CYS A 12 -3.25 -11.50 8.31
CA CYS A 12 -4.35 -12.46 8.46
C CYS A 12 -5.62 -12.07 7.66
N ASN A 13 -5.76 -10.79 7.32
CA ASN A 13 -7.00 -10.21 6.79
C ASN A 13 -6.81 -9.56 5.42
N GLU A 14 -7.88 -9.55 4.62
CA GLU A 14 -7.89 -8.91 3.29
C GLU A 14 -7.58 -7.40 3.36
N LYS A 15 -8.08 -6.70 4.38
CA LYS A 15 -7.75 -5.29 4.64
C LYS A 15 -6.24 -5.08 4.82
N GLY A 16 -5.55 -6.04 5.45
CA GLY A 16 -4.10 -6.01 5.62
C GLY A 16 -3.36 -6.17 4.30
N ARG A 17 -3.82 -7.08 3.44
CA ARG A 17 -3.27 -7.31 2.09
C ARG A 17 -3.42 -6.08 1.19
N ILE A 18 -4.61 -5.49 1.15
CA ILE A 18 -4.88 -4.26 0.40
C ILE A 18 -3.96 -3.12 0.89
N LYS A 19 -3.81 -2.99 2.21
CA LYS A 19 -2.91 -1.97 2.80
C LYS A 19 -1.44 -2.23 2.44
N ALA A 20 -0.99 -3.49 2.43
CA ALA A 20 0.36 -3.86 1.99
C ALA A 20 0.62 -3.47 0.53
N MET A 21 -0.31 -3.83 -0.36
CA MET A 21 -0.22 -3.48 -1.78
C MET A 21 -0.20 -1.96 -1.98
N LYS A 22 -1.06 -1.22 -1.27
CA LYS A 22 -1.12 0.24 -1.32
C LYS A 22 0.17 0.92 -0.84
N ILE A 23 0.79 0.40 0.22
CA ILE A 23 2.07 0.92 0.72
C ILE A 23 3.17 0.71 -0.32
N ALA A 24 3.21 -0.47 -0.94
CA ALA A 24 4.21 -0.77 -1.96
C ALA A 24 3.99 0.06 -3.24
N SER A 25 2.77 0.15 -3.75
CA SER A 25 2.47 0.91 -4.98
C SER A 25 2.68 2.42 -4.83
N GLY A 26 2.53 2.96 -3.62
CA GLY A 26 2.81 4.37 -3.33
C GLY A 26 4.30 4.74 -3.25
N ARG A 27 5.22 3.77 -3.39
CA ARG A 27 6.66 4.03 -3.30
C ARG A 27 7.22 4.46 -4.66
N PRO A 28 8.05 5.51 -4.73
CA PRO A 28 8.70 5.89 -5.99
C PRO A 28 9.55 4.75 -6.55
N GLY A 29 9.51 4.60 -7.87
CA GLY A 29 10.25 3.56 -8.59
C GLY A 29 9.54 2.22 -8.71
N VAL A 30 8.37 2.03 -8.09
CA VAL A 30 7.57 0.80 -8.21
C VAL A 30 6.76 0.83 -9.51
N HIS A 31 6.85 -0.25 -10.29
CA HIS A 31 6.11 -0.42 -11.55
C HIS A 31 4.97 -1.42 -11.43
N SER A 32 5.16 -2.49 -10.66
CA SER A 32 4.14 -3.52 -10.44
C SER A 32 4.24 -4.09 -9.03
N VAL A 33 3.09 -4.47 -8.47
CA VAL A 33 2.95 -5.09 -7.17
C VAL A 33 1.94 -6.22 -7.28
N ALA A 34 2.28 -7.38 -6.73
CA ALA A 34 1.39 -8.52 -6.65
C ALA A 34 1.51 -9.20 -5.29
N MET A 35 0.41 -9.81 -4.85
CA MET A 35 0.37 -10.67 -3.67
C MET A 35 0.35 -12.12 -4.15
N GLY A 36 1.32 -12.93 -3.70
CA GLY A 36 1.46 -14.33 -4.09
C GLY A 36 1.82 -15.23 -2.91
N GLY A 37 2.21 -16.47 -3.23
CA GLY A 37 2.43 -17.55 -2.27
C GLY A 37 1.13 -18.24 -1.87
N ASP A 38 1.21 -19.51 -1.46
CA ASP A 38 0.04 -20.34 -1.12
C ASP A 38 -0.83 -19.70 -0.02
N GLY A 39 -0.19 -18.99 0.92
CA GLY A 39 -0.86 -18.25 1.99
C GLY A 39 -1.29 -16.82 1.65
N ARG A 40 -1.05 -16.34 0.42
CA ARG A 40 -1.17 -14.92 0.03
C ARG A 40 -0.43 -13.98 1.00
N ASP A 41 0.78 -14.39 1.38
CA ASP A 41 1.65 -13.77 2.38
C ASP A 41 2.96 -13.25 1.76
N GLN A 42 3.14 -13.35 0.44
CA GLN A 42 4.35 -12.89 -0.24
C GLN A 42 4.09 -11.71 -1.18
N LEU A 43 4.61 -10.54 -0.84
CA LEU A 43 4.51 -9.31 -1.61
C LEU A 43 5.65 -9.24 -2.62
N VAL A 44 5.30 -9.36 -3.90
CA VAL A 44 6.22 -9.27 -5.02
C VAL A 44 6.13 -7.86 -5.60
N VAL A 45 7.25 -7.16 -5.60
CA VAL A 45 7.37 -5.78 -6.09
C VAL A 45 8.39 -5.75 -7.22
N MET A 46 7.99 -5.21 -8.36
CA MET A 46 8.88 -4.92 -9.49
C MET A 46 9.05 -3.42 -9.63
N GLY A 47 10.29 -2.97 -9.78
CA GLY A 47 10.58 -1.55 -9.90
C GLY A 47 12.05 -1.21 -10.07
N GLU A 48 12.34 0.03 -10.40
CA GLU A 48 13.69 0.58 -10.53
C GLU A 48 13.95 1.63 -9.45
N GLY A 49 15.09 1.55 -8.77
CA GLY A 49 15.42 2.47 -7.67
C GLY A 49 14.64 2.22 -6.38
N VAL A 50 13.94 1.09 -6.26
CA VAL A 50 13.20 0.72 -5.04
C VAL A 50 14.16 0.25 -3.95
N ASP A 51 14.11 0.93 -2.80
CA ASP A 51 14.86 0.56 -1.60
C ASP A 51 14.09 -0.51 -0.81
N SER A 52 14.57 -1.76 -0.91
CA SER A 52 13.94 -2.93 -0.28
C SER A 52 13.92 -2.84 1.26
N VAL A 53 14.96 -2.29 1.86
CA VAL A 53 15.08 -2.14 3.32
C VAL A 53 14.09 -1.09 3.82
N LYS A 54 14.04 0.07 3.18
CA LYS A 54 13.08 1.12 3.54
C LYS A 54 11.65 0.66 3.33
N LEU A 55 11.35 -0.03 2.22
CA LEU A 55 10.02 -0.58 1.97
C LEU A 55 9.62 -1.57 3.08
N THR A 56 10.50 -2.52 3.41
CA THR A 56 10.25 -3.50 4.47
C THR A 56 10.06 -2.84 5.83
N ASN A 57 10.84 -1.81 6.16
CA ASN A 57 10.69 -1.06 7.41
C ASN A 57 9.34 -0.35 7.50
N VAL A 58 8.83 0.22 6.41
CA VAL A 58 7.50 0.84 6.40
C VAL A 58 6.41 -0.22 6.58
N LEU A 59 6.54 -1.37 5.91
CA LEU A 59 5.62 -2.49 6.09
C LEU A 59 5.63 -2.97 7.55
N ARG A 60 6.82 -3.09 8.15
CA ARG A 60 6.95 -3.47 9.56
C ARG A 60 6.21 -2.52 10.49
N LYS A 61 6.38 -1.22 10.28
CA LYS A 61 5.73 -0.17 11.08
C LYS A 61 4.21 -0.13 10.91
N LYS A 62 3.66 -0.53 9.77
CA LYS A 62 2.23 -0.33 9.44
C LYS A 62 1.40 -1.61 9.48
N LEU A 63 2.03 -2.77 9.41
CA LEU A 63 1.38 -4.08 9.28
C LEU A 63 1.90 -5.12 10.28
N GLY A 64 3.06 -4.92 10.91
CA GLY A 64 3.62 -5.88 11.87
C GLY A 64 4.85 -6.59 11.34
N HIS A 65 4.83 -7.92 11.22
CA HIS A 65 6.01 -8.66 10.78
C HIS A 65 6.13 -8.67 9.25
N ALA A 66 7.32 -8.30 8.76
CA ALA A 66 7.69 -8.41 7.36
C ALA A 66 9.16 -8.78 7.21
N THR A 67 9.49 -9.65 6.26
CA THR A 67 10.83 -10.18 6.05
C THR A 67 11.16 -10.20 4.56
N ILE A 68 12.32 -9.66 4.19
CA ILE A 68 12.80 -9.74 2.81
C ILE A 68 13.17 -11.19 2.53
N VAL A 69 12.55 -11.80 1.53
CA VAL A 69 12.83 -13.18 1.09
C VAL A 69 13.88 -13.18 -0.01
N SER A 70 13.74 -12.29 -0.99
CA SER A 70 14.64 -12.25 -2.14
C SER A 70 14.67 -10.86 -2.78
N VAL A 71 15.84 -10.47 -3.28
CA VAL A 71 16.02 -9.30 -4.15
C VAL A 71 16.83 -9.77 -5.35
N ARG A 72 16.28 -9.62 -6.55
CA ARG A 72 16.95 -10.03 -7.80
C ARG A 72 16.91 -8.90 -8.80
N ASP A 73 18.00 -8.70 -9.52
CA ASP A 73 18.01 -7.81 -10.68
C ASP A 73 17.28 -8.48 -11.84
N VAL A 74 16.42 -7.73 -12.51
CA VAL A 74 15.71 -8.17 -13.71
C VAL A 74 16.49 -7.65 -14.90
N LYS A 75 17.04 -8.55 -15.72
CA LYS A 75 17.61 -8.14 -17.01
C LYS A 75 16.46 -7.68 -17.91
N LYS A 76 16.63 -6.53 -18.59
CA LYS A 76 15.68 -6.01 -19.59
C LYS A 76 15.61 -6.95 -20.79
N ASN A 77 14.95 -8.09 -20.63
CA ASN A 77 14.32 -8.75 -21.76
C ASN A 77 12.95 -8.08 -21.85
N LYS A 78 12.67 -7.44 -23.00
CA LYS A 78 11.40 -6.74 -23.26
C LYS A 78 10.26 -7.53 -22.62
N CYS A 79 9.55 -6.95 -21.66
CA CYS A 79 8.35 -7.55 -21.10
C CYS A 79 7.36 -7.70 -22.26
N LYS A 80 7.34 -8.88 -22.88
CA LYS A 80 6.14 -9.38 -23.52
C LYS A 80 5.22 -9.77 -22.37
N GLU A 81 4.04 -9.17 -22.36
CA GLU A 81 2.87 -9.83 -21.80
C GLU A 81 2.77 -11.22 -22.44
N GLY A 82 2.54 -12.24 -21.61
CA GLY A 82 2.44 -13.65 -21.99
C GLY A 82 2.66 -14.48 -20.72
N GLU A 83 1.59 -14.84 -20.01
CA GLU A 83 0.89 -16.13 -20.15
C GLU A 83 1.80 -17.32 -19.84
N ASP A 84 1.76 -17.76 -18.58
CA ASP A 84 1.90 -19.18 -18.25
C ASP A 84 0.53 -19.59 -17.67
N ASN A 85 -0.28 -20.23 -18.52
CA ASN A 85 -1.55 -20.85 -18.16
C ASN A 85 -1.25 -22.21 -17.52
N ASP A 86 -1.67 -22.42 -16.27
CA ASP A 86 -2.04 -23.72 -15.77
C ASP A 86 -3.34 -23.60 -14.94
N ASN A 87 -4.44 -23.98 -15.59
CA ASN A 87 -5.75 -24.34 -15.07
C ASN A 87 -6.69 -23.25 -14.50
N GLU A 88 -7.66 -22.90 -15.36
CA GLU A 88 -9.11 -22.79 -15.07
C GLU A 88 -9.54 -21.96 -13.86
N SER A 89 -9.57 -20.65 -14.06
CA SER A 89 -10.76 -19.81 -13.88
C SER A 89 -10.39 -18.42 -14.40
N SER A 90 -11.09 -17.97 -15.45
CA SER A 90 -10.94 -16.63 -16.03
C SER A 90 -10.77 -15.57 -14.95
N PRO A 91 -9.66 -14.81 -14.89
CA PRO A 91 -9.59 -13.69 -13.97
C PRO A 91 -10.44 -12.61 -14.58
N GLU A 92 -11.69 -12.55 -14.13
CA GLU A 92 -12.55 -11.40 -14.32
C GLU A 92 -11.71 -10.15 -14.04
N TYR A 93 -11.45 -9.40 -15.10
CA TYR A 93 -10.74 -8.13 -15.07
C TYR A 93 -11.50 -7.23 -14.08
N CYS A 94 -11.08 -7.26 -12.83
CA CYS A 94 -11.61 -6.41 -11.77
C CYS A 94 -11.13 -5.01 -12.06
N ARG A 95 -11.89 -4.33 -12.91
CA ARG A 95 -11.88 -2.88 -13.10
C ARG A 95 -12.23 -2.27 -11.74
N TYR A 96 -11.21 -2.07 -10.91
CA TYR A 96 -11.37 -1.37 -9.64
C TYR A 96 -11.81 0.06 -9.98
N TYR A 97 -13.12 0.30 -9.86
CA TYR A 97 -13.65 1.64 -9.76
C TYR A 97 -12.90 2.31 -8.62
N TYR A 98 -12.19 3.38 -8.95
CA TYR A 98 -11.61 4.31 -8.00
C TYR A 98 -12.78 4.83 -7.15
N SER A 99 -13.01 4.22 -5.99
CA SER A 99 -13.93 4.79 -5.01
C SER A 99 -13.25 6.05 -4.51
N PRO A 100 -13.77 7.26 -4.79
CA PRO A 100 -13.23 8.47 -4.21
C PRO A 100 -13.27 8.29 -2.70
N TYR A 101 -12.13 8.53 -2.05
CA TYR A 101 -12.00 8.44 -0.61
C TYR A 101 -13.17 9.16 0.07
N PRO A 102 -13.69 8.64 1.19
CA PRO A 102 -14.59 9.45 2.01
C PRO A 102 -13.89 10.76 2.35
N PRO A 103 -14.58 11.91 2.24
CA PRO A 103 -14.00 13.20 2.59
C PRO A 103 -13.44 13.12 4.01
N THR A 104 -12.23 13.63 4.19
CA THR A 104 -11.62 13.82 5.51
C THR A 104 -12.63 14.54 6.41
N PRO A 105 -12.90 14.06 7.63
CA PRO A 105 -13.75 14.81 8.54
C PRO A 105 -13.11 16.19 8.74
N HIS A 106 -13.81 17.23 8.31
CA HIS A 106 -13.47 18.59 8.66
C HIS A 106 -13.56 18.66 10.18
N TYR A 107 -12.42 18.77 10.85
CA TYR A 107 -12.41 19.32 12.20
C TYR A 107 -13.03 20.71 12.06
N GLN A 108 -14.23 20.90 12.60
CA GLN A 108 -14.71 22.25 12.88
C GLN A 108 -13.64 22.88 13.77
N GLN A 109 -12.96 23.90 13.25
CA GLN A 109 -12.34 24.86 14.13
C GLN A 109 -13.47 25.44 14.95
N VAL A 110 -13.57 25.02 16.21
CA VAL A 110 -14.38 25.75 17.18
C VAL A 110 -13.65 27.06 17.35
N VAL A 111 -14.14 28.11 16.70
CA VAL A 111 -13.76 29.48 17.03
C VAL A 111 -14.19 29.65 18.49
N TYR A 112 -13.22 29.67 19.40
CA TYR A 112 -13.49 30.13 20.75
C TYR A 112 -13.77 31.62 20.63
N ASP A 113 -15.05 31.96 20.73
CA ASP A 113 -15.49 33.35 20.81
C ASP A 113 -14.75 33.97 22.01
N PRO A 114 -13.99 35.06 21.83
CA PRO A 114 -13.43 35.79 22.96
C PRO A 114 -14.61 36.31 23.78
N GLN A 115 -14.96 35.54 24.81
CA GLN A 115 -15.67 35.87 26.04
C GLN A 115 -16.39 37.21 25.99
N PRO A 116 -17.75 37.27 25.95
CA PRO A 116 -18.42 38.53 26.18
C PRO A 116 -18.08 38.98 27.60
N ASP A 117 -17.41 40.12 27.66
CA ASP A 117 -17.21 40.95 28.82
C ASP A 117 -18.59 41.27 29.44
N ASN A 118 -19.03 40.36 30.30
CA ASN A 118 -20.16 40.52 31.20
C ASN A 118 -19.87 41.67 32.17
N SER A 119 -20.01 42.90 31.70
CA SER A 119 -20.18 44.09 32.51
C SER A 119 -21.66 44.23 32.91
N CYS A 120 -22.13 43.28 33.72
CA CYS A 120 -23.38 43.44 34.45
C CYS A 120 -23.05 43.79 35.91
N SER A 121 -22.82 45.09 36.15
CA SER A 121 -22.87 45.67 37.50
C SER A 121 -24.31 45.59 38.02
N ILE A 122 -24.46 45.01 39.22
CA ILE A 122 -25.70 45.01 40.00
C ILE A 122 -26.02 46.46 40.42
N LEU A 123 -27.20 46.95 40.04
CA LEU A 123 -27.93 48.04 40.70
C LEU A 123 -29.41 47.67 40.74
#